data_AF-A0A0G4MP62-F1
#
_entry.id   AF-A0A0G4MP62-F1
#
_cell.length_a   1.000
_cell.length_b   1.000
_cell.length_c   1.000
_cell.angle_alpha   90.00
_cell.angle_beta   90.00
_cell.angle_gamma   90.00
#
_symmetry.space_group_name_H-M   'P 1'
#
loop_
_entity.id
_entity.type
_entity.pdbx_description
1 polymer ?
#
loop_
_entity_poly.entity_id
_entity_poly.type
_entity_poly.pdbx_seq_one_letter_code
_entity_poly.pdbx_strand_id
1 'polypeptide(L)'
;MFVGLQGAGKTTTCTKLARHYQARGLKACLVCADTFRAGAFDQLKQNATKAKIPYYGSLTETDPAVVAREGVDKFKKERFEVIIVDTSGRHRQEENL
;
A
#
# COMPACT_ATOMS: atom_id res chain seq x y z
N MET A 1 -7.55 -3.98 1.67
CA MET A 1 -6.63 -4.38 0.59
C MET A 1 -7.20 -3.88 -0.73
N PHE A 2 -6.39 -3.23 -1.56
CA PHE A 2 -6.80 -2.76 -2.88
C PHE A 2 -6.38 -3.76 -3.94
N VAL A 3 -7.29 -4.08 -4.86
CA VAL A 3 -7.07 -4.98 -5.99
C VAL A 3 -7.65 -4.34 -7.25
N GLY A 4 -7.18 -4.77 -8.43
CA GLY A 4 -7.71 -4.30 -9.70
C GLY A 4 -6.67 -4.22 -10.81
N LEU A 5 -7.14 -3.93 -12.01
CA LEU A 5 -6.34 -3.87 -13.23
C LEU A 5 -5.16 -2.90 -13.12
N GLN A 6 -4.14 -3.15 -13.95
CA GLN A 6 -3.03 -2.21 -14.13
C GLN A 6 -3.58 -0.84 -14.59
N GLY A 7 -3.04 0.25 -14.07
CA GLY A 7 -3.48 1.61 -14.43
C GLY A 7 -4.81 2.08 -13.80
N ALA A 8 -5.56 1.24 -13.06
CA ALA A 8 -6.85 1.62 -12.46
C ALA A 8 -6.77 2.65 -11.30
N GLY A 9 -5.59 3.23 -11.03
CA GLY A 9 -5.42 4.25 -9.99
C GLY A 9 -5.39 3.75 -8.55
N LYS A 10 -5.00 2.48 -8.32
CA LYS A 10 -4.94 1.85 -6.98
C LYS A 10 -4.08 2.64 -5.99
N THR A 11 -2.79 2.84 -6.29
CA THR A 11 -1.85 3.55 -5.42
C THR A 11 -2.34 4.96 -5.03
N THR A 12 -2.88 5.70 -6.00
CA THR A 12 -3.45 7.04 -5.74
C THR A 12 -4.68 6.96 -4.84
N THR A 13 -5.56 5.99 -5.07
CA THR A 13 -6.77 5.80 -4.27
C THR A 13 -6.45 5.34 -2.86
N CYS A 14 -5.44 4.48 -2.68
CA CYS A 14 -4.92 4.08 -1.38
C CYS A 14 -4.53 5.31 -0.53
N THR A 15 -3.74 6.23 -1.07
CA THR A 15 -3.39 7.48 -0.37
C THR A 15 -4.60 8.35 -0.07
N LYS A 16 -5.52 8.52 -1.02
CA LYS A 16 -6.75 9.30 -0.83
C LYS A 16 -7.60 8.72 0.30
N LEU A 17 -7.75 7.40 0.36
CA LEU A 17 -8.54 6.73 1.38
C LEU A 17 -7.89 6.83 2.76
N ALA A 18 -6.57 6.63 2.87
CA ALA A 18 -5.87 6.84 4.15
C ALA A 18 -6.02 8.28 4.64
N ARG A 19 -5.92 9.28 3.74
CA ARG A 19 -6.15 10.69 4.08
C ARG A 19 -7.59 10.94 4.55
N HIS A 20 -8.56 10.31 3.89
CA HIS A 20 -9.99 10.41 4.24
C HIS A 20 -10.28 9.89 5.66
N TYR A 21 -9.62 8.80 6.07
CA TYR A 21 -9.73 8.25 7.42
C TYR A 21 -8.97 9.07 8.46
N GLN A 22 -7.76 9.54 8.16
CA GLN A 22 -7.05 10.47 9.04
C GLN A 22 -7.84 11.75 9.32
N ALA A 23 -8.54 12.28 8.31
CA ALA A 23 -9.42 13.45 8.49
C ALA A 23 -10.61 13.19 9.43
N ARG A 24 -10.93 11.92 9.71
CA ARG A 24 -11.97 11.51 10.67
C ARG A 24 -11.40 11.11 12.03
N GLY A 25 -10.12 11.39 12.27
CA GLY A 25 -9.44 11.07 13.52
C GLY A 25 -8.91 9.64 13.63
N LEU A 26 -9.08 8.81 12.59
CA LEU A 26 -8.59 7.43 12.61
C LEU A 26 -7.10 7.36 12.28
N LYS A 27 -6.38 6.50 13.00
CA LYS A 27 -4.96 6.22 12.77
C LYS A 27 -4.80 5.30 11.56
N ALA A 28 -4.61 5.90 10.39
CA ALA A 28 -4.47 5.18 9.11
C ALA A 28 -3.02 5.16 8.58
N CYS A 29 -2.67 4.06 7.90
CA CYS A 29 -1.36 3.84 7.26
C CYS A 29 -1.47 3.12 5.92
N LEU A 30 -0.35 3.09 5.19
CA LEU A 30 -0.19 2.45 3.89
C LEU A 30 0.85 1.33 3.92
N VAL A 31 0.60 0.24 3.21
CA VAL A 31 1.55 -0.85 2.98
C VAL A 31 1.67 -1.07 1.48
N CYS A 32 2.87 -0.91 0.93
CA CYS A 32 3.16 -1.12 -0.49
C CYS A 32 3.58 -2.58 -0.72
N ALA A 33 2.66 -3.40 -1.23
CA ALA A 33 2.91 -4.77 -1.66
C ALA A 33 2.95 -4.91 -3.20
N ASP A 34 3.21 -3.81 -3.92
CA ASP A 34 3.54 -3.82 -5.35
C ASP A 34 5.06 -3.97 -5.50
N THR A 35 5.54 -5.21 -5.56
CA THR A 35 6.96 -5.56 -5.71
C THR A 35 7.40 -5.71 -7.16
N PHE A 36 6.46 -5.65 -8.11
CA PHE A 36 6.73 -5.90 -9.53
C PHE A 36 6.95 -4.61 -10.33
N ARG A 37 6.15 -3.58 -10.08
CA ARG A 37 6.20 -2.35 -10.89
C ARG A 37 7.34 -1.45 -10.43
N ALA A 38 8.23 -1.10 -11.36
CA ALA A 38 9.32 -0.16 -11.11
C ALA A 38 8.80 1.19 -10.56
N GLY A 39 9.40 1.66 -9.47
CA GLY A 39 9.03 2.92 -8.82
C GLY A 39 7.68 2.89 -8.10
N ALA A 40 7.03 1.73 -7.92
CA ALA A 40 5.76 1.64 -7.19
C ALA A 40 5.90 2.09 -5.74
N PHE A 41 6.95 1.60 -5.06
CA PHE A 41 7.24 2.01 -3.69
C PHE A 41 7.57 3.51 -3.59
N ASP A 42 8.38 4.04 -4.50
CA ASP A 42 8.71 5.47 -4.53
C ASP A 42 7.47 6.34 -4.76
N GLN A 43 6.57 5.92 -5.65
CA GLN A 43 5.31 6.61 -5.88
C GLN A 43 4.44 6.65 -4.61
N LEU A 44 4.27 5.49 -3.95
CA LEU A 44 3.50 5.41 -2.70
C LEU A 44 4.17 6.25 -1.60
N LYS A 45 5.49 6.18 -1.47
CA LYS A 45 6.31 6.94 -0.52
C LYS A 45 6.13 8.44 -0.70
N GLN A 46 6.21 8.95 -1.93
CA GLN A 46 6.03 10.38 -2.22
C GLN A 46 4.62 10.86 -1.86
N ASN A 47 3.60 10.09 -2.26
CA ASN A 47 2.21 10.40 -1.93
C ASN A 47 1.95 10.39 -0.42
N ALA A 48 2.43 9.36 0.27
CA ALA A 48 2.29 9.20 1.71
C ALA A 48 3.01 10.31 2.48
N THR A 49 4.24 10.65 2.08
CA THR A 49 5.04 11.72 2.69
C THR A 49 4.35 13.07 2.53
N LYS A 50 3.85 13.40 1.33
CA LYS A 50 3.09 14.63 1.07
C LYS A 50 1.82 14.72 1.92
N ALA A 51 1.15 13.59 2.13
CA ALA A 51 -0.09 13.53 2.91
C ALA A 51 0.13 13.31 4.43
N LYS A 52 1.39 13.19 4.89
CA LYS A 52 1.77 12.87 6.28
C LYS A 52 1.13 11.56 6.77
N ILE A 53 1.13 10.53 5.93
CA ILE A 53 0.59 9.21 6.22
C ILE A 53 1.76 8.24 6.47
N PRO A 54 1.80 7.52 7.60
CA PRO A 54 2.78 6.45 7.82
C PRO A 54 2.69 5.37 6.76
N TYR A 55 3.83 4.91 6.27
CA TYR A 55 3.92 3.90 5.21
C TYR A 55 4.95 2.82 5.53
N TYR A 56 4.75 1.66 4.91
CA TYR A 56 5.69 0.54 4.92
C TYR A 56 5.83 -0.02 3.50
N GLY A 57 7.01 -0.51 3.16
CA GLY A 57 7.31 -1.22 1.94
C GLY A 57 8.78 -1.59 1.91
N SER A 58 9.18 -2.41 0.95
CA SER A 58 10.55 -2.88 0.79
C SER A 58 11.05 -2.62 -0.62
N LEU A 59 12.32 -2.23 -0.72
CA LEU A 59 13.03 -2.09 -2.01
C LEU A 59 13.76 -3.39 -2.40
N THR A 60 13.95 -4.31 -1.45
CA THR A 60 14.75 -5.52 -1.62
C THR A 60 13.92 -6.78 -1.58
N GLU A 61 12.79 -6.77 -0.86
CA GLU A 61 11.89 -7.91 -0.80
C GLU A 61 11.03 -7.95 -2.05
N THR A 62 10.97 -9.13 -2.66
CA THR A 62 10.29 -9.39 -3.93
C THR A 62 8.96 -10.11 -3.75
N ASP A 63 8.79 -10.83 -2.64
CA ASP A 63 7.53 -11.50 -2.32
C ASP A 63 6.51 -10.51 -1.73
N PRO A 64 5.43 -10.17 -2.47
CA PRO A 64 4.42 -9.24 -1.98
C PRO A 64 3.69 -9.75 -0.73
N ALA A 65 3.61 -11.07 -0.51
CA ALA A 65 2.98 -11.65 0.67
C ALA A 65 3.83 -11.41 1.94
N VAL A 66 5.16 -11.46 1.82
CA VAL A 66 6.08 -11.12 2.91
C VAL A 66 5.95 -9.64 3.26
N VAL A 67 6.05 -8.74 2.27
CA VAL A 67 5.92 -7.29 2.48
C VAL A 67 4.58 -6.92 3.10
N ALA A 68 3.48 -7.52 2.61
CA ALA A 68 2.16 -7.28 3.16
C ALA A 68 2.05 -7.73 4.63
N ARG A 69 2.55 -8.93 4.95
CA ARG A 69 2.50 -9.50 6.30
C ARG A 69 3.30 -8.65 7.29
N GLU A 70 4.55 -8.34 6.97
CA GLU A 70 5.41 -7.54 7.85
C GLU A 70 4.85 -6.14 8.08
N GLY A 71 4.35 -5.49 7.02
CA GLY A 71 3.74 -4.17 7.11
C GLY A 71 2.49 -4.15 7.98
N VAL A 72 1.61 -5.15 7.82
CA VAL A 72 0.41 -5.30 8.66
C VAL A 72 0.79 -5.58 10.12
N ASP A 73 1.74 -6.47 10.37
CA ASP A 73 2.16 -6.83 11.73
C ASP A 73 2.80 -5.65 12.46
N LYS A 74 3.64 -4.87 11.76
CA LYS A 74 4.20 -3.62 12.28
C LYS A 74 3.10 -2.66 12.73
N PHE A 75 2.16 -2.35 11.84
CA PHE A 75 1.13 -1.35 12.14
C PHE A 75 0.06 -1.83 13.11
N LYS A 76 -0.19 -3.15 13.19
CA LYS A 76 -0.98 -3.74 14.29
C LYS A 76 -0.32 -3.53 15.65
N LYS A 77 0.98 -3.78 15.77
CA LYS A 77 1.73 -3.54 17.02
C LYS A 77 1.71 -2.07 17.43
N GLU A 78 1.76 -1.17 16.45
CA GLU A 78 1.65 0.29 16.65
C GLU A 78 0.19 0.80 16.84
N ARG A 79 -0.78 -0.12 16.93
CA ARG A 79 -2.22 0.16 17.16
C ARG A 79 -2.84 1.09 16.10
N PHE A 80 -2.53 0.88 14.83
CA PHE A 80 -3.25 1.53 13.73
C PHE A 80 -4.64 0.90 13.55
N GLU A 81 -5.63 1.74 13.29
CA GLU A 81 -7.03 1.33 13.12
C GLU A 81 -7.32 0.96 11.66
N VAL A 82 -6.65 1.63 10.73
CA VAL A 82 -6.84 1.40 9.30
C VAL A 82 -5.50 1.11 8.62
N ILE A 83 -5.33 -0.11 8.14
CA ILE A 83 -4.14 -0.55 7.40
C ILE A 83 -4.53 -0.81 5.95
N ILE A 84 -4.07 0.05 5.04
CA ILE A 84 -4.40 -0.06 3.61
C ILE A 84 -3.23 -0.69 2.87
N VAL A 85 -3.44 -1.91 2.37
CA VAL A 85 -2.48 -2.62 1.52
C VAL A 85 -2.75 -2.31 0.05
N ASP A 86 -1.74 -1.75 -0.64
CA ASP A 86 -1.69 -1.48 -2.08
C ASP A 86 -0.96 -2.63 -2.79
N THR A 87 -1.60 -3.24 -3.79
CA THR A 87 -1.01 -4.36 -4.55
C THR A 87 -0.70 -3.94 -5.98
N SER A 88 0.14 -4.73 -6.65
CA SER A 88 0.32 -4.64 -8.10
C SER A 88 -1.00 -4.80 -8.86
N GLY A 89 -1.05 -4.28 -10.09
CA GLY A 89 -2.16 -4.55 -10.98
C GLY A 89 -2.01 -5.92 -11.64
N ARG A 90 -3.12 -6.64 -11.73
CA ARG A 90 -3.17 -7.96 -12.38
C ARG A 90 -4.21 -7.97 -13.48
N HIS A 91 -3.88 -8.59 -14.61
CA HIS A 91 -4.86 -8.93 -15.64
C HIS A 91 -5.37 -10.36 -15.45
N ARG A 92 -6.61 -10.67 -15.88
CA ARG A 92 -7.21 -12.00 -15.70
C ARG A 92 -6.41 -13.13 -16.37
N GLN A 93 -5.61 -12.79 -17.39
CA GLN A 93 -4.79 -13.73 -18.16
C GLN A 93 -3.40 -13.96 -17.55
N GLU A 94 -3.02 -13.22 -16.50
CA GLU A 94 -1.74 -13.41 -15.81
C GLU A 94 -1.94 -14.40 -14.65
N GLU A 95 -1.67 -15.68 -14.88
CA GLU A 95 -1.82 -16.73 -13.86
C GLU A 95 -0.74 -16.71 -12.77
N ASN A 96 0.42 -16.08 -13.03
CA ASN A 96 1.64 -16.23 -12.23
C ASN A 96 2.10 -14.95 -11.49
N LEU A 97 1.23 -13.94 -11.35
CA LEU A 97 1.52 -12.66 -10.68
C LEU A 97 0.73 -12.49 -9.39
#